data_AF-A0A7Y5IF00-F1
#
_entry.id   AF-A0A7Y5IF00-F1
#
_cell.length_a   1.000
_cell.length_b   1.000
_cell.length_c   1.000
_cell.angle_alpha   90.00
_cell.angle_beta   90.00
_cell.angle_gamma   90.00
#
_symmetry.space_group_name_H-M   'P 1'
#
loop_
_entity.id
_entity.type
_entity.pdbx_description
1 polymer ?
#
loop_
_entity_poly.entity_id
_entity_poly.type
_entity_poly.pdbx_seq_one_letter_code
_entity_poly.pdbx_strand_id
1 'polypeptide(L)'
;MSNNLPYDKADPRSIERYAKELVGKSLRDVLGDIVVKDNDGKGNLGNLVEEQYFMYKPNSKSEPDFAEAGVELKTTPLKKIKKGLVPKERLVLNIINYQEEHKHYFRESSFWKKNSLLLLMFYLYDEHAINIDYIFKIVRLWEFPPEDLKIIRDDWEAIVKKIREGKAHELSEGDTFYLGACTKGANKESVRSQANSDISAKQRAFSLKSKYLKYIIDTSLTNTPIRIDRQEQELVLSEPYSLVAEKLTTYRTRRKNDDAIVSSLTDYKPGETFEQLIYRRFEPYIGKTEDELFEEFGIPKTKAKNRYHILAARIMGVKGNRIEEFEKADVLMKTIRLERKGTLKESMSFAQIDYSGILEEEWEESYWFETITKRFFFVIFQKDISNRLLLKRVMFWTMPFKDLNIASQFWQDIRAKIKADDFLHFWKISDNNVFHVRPKAKNSFDRVESPNGKLEKRFCYWINAKYIQHTIG
;
A
#
# COMPACT_ATOMS: atom_id res chain seq x y z
N MET A 1 -4.52 -43.07 17.70
CA MET A 1 -4.70 -42.24 18.90
C MET A 1 -5.33 -40.94 18.44
N SER A 2 -6.47 -40.54 19.00
CA SER A 2 -7.05 -39.22 18.71
C SER A 2 -6.05 -38.16 19.17
N ASN A 3 -5.40 -37.48 18.23
CA ASN A 3 -4.52 -36.36 18.54
C ASN A 3 -5.38 -35.26 19.17
N ASN A 4 -5.36 -35.15 20.49
CA ASN A 4 -5.91 -33.99 21.18
C ASN A 4 -4.99 -32.80 20.86
N LEU A 5 -5.45 -31.93 19.97
CA LEU A 5 -4.80 -30.64 19.74
C LEU A 5 -4.93 -29.79 21.02
N PRO A 6 -3.96 -28.91 21.33
CA PRO A 6 -4.03 -28.01 22.48
C PRO A 6 -5.06 -26.88 22.30
N TYR A 7 -5.78 -26.86 21.18
CA TYR A 7 -6.81 -25.90 20.83
C TYR A 7 -7.95 -26.58 20.07
N ASP A 8 -9.14 -25.97 20.10
CA ASP A 8 -10.24 -26.34 19.23
C ASP A 8 -10.04 -25.75 17.82
N LYS A 9 -9.89 -26.63 16.83
CA LYS A 9 -9.66 -26.27 15.41
C LYS A 9 -10.88 -25.63 14.73
N ALA A 10 -12.06 -25.69 15.34
CA ALA A 10 -13.29 -25.08 14.85
C ALA A 10 -13.63 -23.74 15.53
N ASP A 11 -12.93 -23.37 16.62
CA ASP A 11 -13.10 -22.09 17.33
C ASP A 11 -11.93 -21.13 17.05
N PRO A 12 -12.12 -20.08 16.23
CA PRO A 12 -11.10 -19.06 16.02
C PRO A 12 -10.51 -18.49 17.31
N ARG A 13 -11.32 -18.30 18.36
CA ARG A 13 -10.86 -17.75 19.64
C ARG A 13 -10.00 -18.76 20.40
N SER A 14 -10.28 -20.06 20.28
CA SER A 14 -9.41 -21.09 20.83
C SER A 14 -8.05 -21.10 20.15
N ILE A 15 -8.04 -21.00 18.82
CA ILE A 15 -6.79 -20.91 18.04
C ILE A 15 -6.01 -19.65 18.43
N GLU A 16 -6.68 -18.49 18.55
CA GLU A 16 -6.05 -17.23 18.97
C GLU A 16 -5.46 -17.29 20.38
N ARG A 17 -6.19 -17.90 21.34
CA ARG A 17 -5.71 -18.06 22.73
C ARG A 17 -4.44 -18.90 22.77
N TYR A 18 -4.43 -20.04 22.08
CA TYR A 18 -3.25 -20.88 21.98
C TYR A 18 -2.09 -20.12 21.31
N ALA A 19 -2.33 -19.48 20.17
CA ALA A 19 -1.34 -18.67 19.47
C ALA A 19 -0.71 -17.57 20.36
N LYS A 20 -1.50 -16.96 21.26
CA LYS A 20 -1.03 -15.91 22.18
C LYS A 20 -0.02 -16.42 23.21
N GLU A 21 0.09 -17.72 23.45
CA GLU A 21 1.09 -18.29 24.36
C GLU A 21 2.54 -18.11 23.85
N LEU A 22 2.71 -17.86 22.55
CA LEU A 22 3.99 -17.49 21.93
C LEU A 22 4.36 -16.01 22.11
N VAL A 23 3.45 -15.14 22.54
CA VAL A 23 3.78 -13.71 22.72
C VAL A 23 4.88 -13.57 23.77
N GLY A 24 5.97 -12.92 23.39
CA GLY A 24 7.16 -12.74 24.22
C GLY A 24 8.17 -13.88 24.12
N LYS A 25 7.89 -14.95 23.37
CA LYS A 25 8.74 -16.14 23.22
C LYS A 25 9.14 -16.34 21.75
N SER A 26 10.18 -17.13 21.56
CA SER A 26 10.58 -17.72 20.27
C SER A 26 9.92 -19.11 20.09
N LEU A 27 10.02 -19.68 18.89
CA LEU A 27 9.61 -21.08 18.70
C LEU A 27 10.50 -22.04 19.51
N ARG A 28 11.81 -21.73 19.61
CA ARG A 28 12.74 -22.55 20.41
C ARG A 28 12.35 -22.57 21.88
N ASP A 29 11.93 -21.44 22.46
CA ASP A 29 11.53 -21.36 23.87
C ASP A 29 10.37 -22.32 24.20
N VAL A 30 9.50 -22.61 23.22
CA VAL A 30 8.32 -23.44 23.42
C VAL A 30 8.51 -24.89 22.99
N LEU A 31 9.26 -25.13 21.91
CA LEU A 31 9.42 -26.46 21.31
C LEU A 31 10.78 -27.10 21.62
N GLY A 32 11.70 -26.37 22.23
CA GLY A 32 13.06 -26.80 22.53
C GLY A 32 13.94 -27.00 21.29
N ASP A 33 15.15 -27.53 21.50
CA ASP A 33 16.14 -27.74 20.44
C ASP A 33 15.78 -28.87 19.46
N ILE A 34 14.67 -29.59 19.70
CA ILE A 34 14.21 -30.70 18.83
C ILE A 34 13.88 -30.18 17.42
N VAL A 35 13.38 -28.95 17.29
CA VAL A 35 13.07 -28.31 15.99
C VAL A 35 14.33 -27.99 15.16
N VAL A 36 15.50 -27.89 15.80
CA VAL A 36 16.78 -27.53 15.16
C VAL A 36 17.34 -28.68 14.32
N LYS A 37 17.10 -29.93 14.72
CA LYS A 37 17.82 -31.10 14.17
C LYS A 37 17.28 -31.64 12.84
N ASP A 38 16.00 -31.41 12.53
CA ASP A 38 15.38 -31.95 11.31
C ASP A 38 15.31 -30.96 10.13
N ASN A 39 15.54 -29.66 10.37
CA ASN A 39 15.30 -28.61 9.36
C ASN A 39 16.47 -27.68 9.08
N ASP A 40 17.65 -27.88 9.69
CA ASP A 40 18.89 -27.13 9.40
C ASP A 40 18.75 -25.59 9.51
N GLY A 41 17.69 -25.11 10.18
CA GLY A 41 17.29 -23.68 10.19
C GLY A 41 16.84 -23.12 8.81
N LYS A 42 16.66 -23.97 7.79
CA LYS A 42 16.41 -23.57 6.39
C LYS A 42 14.93 -23.51 5.99
N GLY A 43 14.00 -23.94 6.85
CA GLY A 43 12.56 -23.79 6.61
C GLY A 43 12.10 -22.33 6.70
N ASN A 44 11.06 -21.93 5.97
CA ASN A 44 10.43 -20.63 6.23
C ASN A 44 9.76 -20.67 7.62
N LEU A 45 9.92 -19.62 8.45
CA LEU A 45 9.33 -19.56 9.79
C LEU A 45 7.82 -19.85 9.78
N GLY A 46 7.10 -19.39 8.75
CA GLY A 46 5.66 -19.66 8.61
C GLY A 46 5.36 -21.16 8.61
N ASN A 47 6.06 -21.93 7.78
CA ASN A 47 5.90 -23.38 7.71
C ASN A 47 6.24 -24.06 9.04
N LEU A 48 7.27 -23.58 9.74
CA LEU A 48 7.64 -24.11 11.06
C LEU A 48 6.54 -23.86 12.11
N VAL A 49 5.93 -22.68 12.09
CA VAL A 49 4.78 -22.38 12.97
C VAL A 49 3.60 -23.30 12.65
N GLU A 50 3.25 -23.45 11.37
CA GLU A 50 2.17 -24.34 10.91
C GLU A 50 2.40 -25.79 11.37
N GLU A 51 3.54 -26.37 10.99
CA GLU A 51 3.84 -27.79 11.20
C GLU A 51 4.12 -28.14 12.65
N GLN A 52 4.94 -27.33 13.32
CA GLN A 52 5.53 -27.71 14.61
C GLN A 52 4.71 -27.15 15.78
N TYR A 53 4.17 -25.94 15.64
CA TYR A 53 3.44 -25.31 16.73
C TYR A 53 1.93 -25.59 16.67
N PHE A 54 1.33 -25.58 15.47
CA PHE A 54 -0.09 -25.89 15.29
C PHE A 54 -0.35 -27.35 14.89
N MET A 55 0.68 -28.15 14.64
CA MET A 55 0.54 -29.55 14.19
C MET A 55 -0.28 -29.68 12.90
N TYR A 56 -0.21 -28.65 12.05
CA TYR A 56 -0.91 -28.58 10.78
C TYR A 56 0.07 -28.83 9.64
N LYS A 57 -0.21 -29.83 8.79
CA LYS A 57 0.61 -30.09 7.61
C LYS A 57 0.23 -29.11 6.50
N PRO A 58 1.19 -28.34 5.96
CA PRO A 58 0.96 -27.49 4.80
C PRO A 58 0.33 -28.31 3.68
N ASN A 59 -0.73 -27.78 3.09
CA ASN A 59 -1.34 -28.37 1.91
C ASN A 59 -1.53 -27.29 0.85
N SER A 60 -1.57 -27.70 -0.41
CA SER A 60 -1.72 -26.80 -1.56
C SER A 60 -3.16 -26.38 -1.81
N LYS A 61 -4.06 -26.56 -0.83
CA LYS A 61 -5.48 -26.22 -1.02
C LYS A 61 -5.69 -24.71 -1.03
N SER A 62 -6.73 -24.29 -1.73
CA SER A 62 -7.19 -22.91 -1.78
C SER A 62 -7.97 -22.47 -0.53
N GLU A 63 -8.17 -23.38 0.42
CA GLU A 63 -8.87 -23.14 1.68
C GLU A 63 -7.98 -22.40 2.70
N PRO A 64 -8.56 -21.77 3.74
CA PRO A 64 -7.83 -21.29 4.90
C PRO A 64 -7.05 -22.41 5.59
N ASP A 65 -5.94 -22.07 6.26
CA ASP A 65 -5.14 -23.04 7.02
C ASP A 65 -5.95 -23.79 8.09
N PHE A 66 -6.86 -23.11 8.80
CA PHE A 66 -7.83 -23.74 9.69
C PHE A 66 -9.22 -23.70 9.07
N ALA A 67 -9.46 -24.55 8.06
CA ALA A 67 -10.69 -24.55 7.26
C ALA A 67 -11.99 -24.65 8.10
N GLU A 68 -11.99 -25.42 9.19
CA GLU A 68 -13.16 -25.58 10.08
C GLU A 68 -13.51 -24.29 10.84
N ALA A 69 -12.52 -23.47 11.16
CA ALA A 69 -12.69 -22.16 11.79
C ALA A 69 -12.77 -21.01 10.77
N GLY A 70 -12.47 -21.27 9.49
CA GLY A 70 -12.33 -20.24 8.45
C GLY A 70 -11.15 -19.29 8.70
N VAL A 71 -10.10 -19.72 9.40
CA VAL A 71 -8.96 -18.87 9.79
C VAL A 71 -7.74 -19.18 8.92
N GLU A 72 -7.13 -18.15 8.35
CA GLU A 72 -5.86 -18.24 7.63
C GLU A 72 -4.71 -17.74 8.49
N LEU A 73 -3.63 -18.51 8.61
CA LEU A 73 -2.46 -18.18 9.41
C LEU A 73 -1.47 -17.35 8.58
N LYS A 74 -0.98 -16.26 9.17
CA LYS A 74 0.12 -15.50 8.58
C LYS A 74 1.12 -15.07 9.64
N THR A 75 2.35 -15.54 9.50
CA THR A 75 3.50 -14.99 10.21
C THR A 75 4.11 -13.86 9.41
N THR A 76 4.44 -12.73 10.04
CA THR A 76 5.02 -11.57 9.33
C THR A 76 6.08 -10.84 10.17
N PRO A 77 7.20 -10.43 9.56
CA PRO A 77 8.29 -9.79 10.29
C PRO A 77 8.03 -8.32 10.63
N LEU A 78 8.52 -7.93 11.80
CA LEU A 78 8.60 -6.56 12.28
C LEU A 78 10.05 -6.08 12.29
N LYS A 79 10.23 -4.78 12.06
CA LYS A 79 11.49 -4.06 12.31
C LYS A 79 11.30 -3.06 13.44
N LYS A 80 12.27 -2.99 14.35
CA LYS A 80 12.32 -1.95 15.38
C LYS A 80 12.94 -0.67 14.80
N ILE A 81 12.27 0.46 15.01
CA ILE A 81 12.76 1.79 14.68
C ILE A 81 12.75 2.67 15.93
N LYS A 82 13.36 3.86 15.86
CA LYS A 82 13.35 4.84 16.99
C LYS A 82 11.95 5.13 17.53
N LYS A 83 10.93 5.09 16.66
CA LYS A 83 9.53 5.41 16.97
C LYS A 83 8.63 4.16 17.12
N GLY A 84 9.19 3.03 17.55
CA GLY A 84 8.42 1.80 17.82
C GLY A 84 8.61 0.71 16.78
N LEU A 85 7.56 -0.08 16.53
CA LEU A 85 7.59 -1.23 15.61
C LEU A 85 6.91 -0.88 14.28
N VAL A 86 7.52 -1.31 13.18
CA VAL A 86 6.98 -1.20 11.83
C VAL A 86 7.00 -2.58 11.16
N PRO A 87 6.10 -2.87 10.20
CA PRO A 87 6.26 -4.05 9.38
C PRO A 87 7.55 -3.92 8.56
N LYS A 88 8.30 -5.02 8.43
CA LYS A 88 9.50 -5.07 7.57
C LYS A 88 9.12 -5.14 6.09
N GLU A 89 7.96 -5.71 5.77
CA GLU A 89 7.47 -5.93 4.42
C GLU A 89 5.94 -5.91 4.35
N ARG A 90 5.38 -6.00 3.13
CA ARG A 90 3.95 -6.16 2.87
C ARG A 90 3.48 -7.55 3.31
N LEU A 91 2.18 -7.73 3.59
CA LEU A 91 1.63 -9.07 3.87
C LEU A 91 1.22 -9.75 2.57
N VAL A 92 1.95 -10.79 2.15
CA VAL A 92 1.59 -11.57 0.95
C VAL A 92 0.51 -12.60 1.29
N LEU A 93 -0.51 -12.71 0.45
CA LEU A 93 -1.65 -13.63 0.58
C LEU A 93 -1.60 -14.71 -0.51
N ASN A 94 -2.75 -15.12 -1.05
CA ASN A 94 -2.85 -16.13 -2.09
C ASN A 94 -2.45 -15.60 -3.49
N ILE A 95 -1.98 -16.51 -4.34
CA ILE A 95 -1.64 -16.22 -5.74
C ILE A 95 -2.92 -15.86 -6.51
N ILE A 96 -2.81 -14.87 -7.41
CA ILE A 96 -3.89 -14.48 -8.31
C ILE A 96 -3.90 -15.42 -9.51
N ASN A 97 -4.96 -16.21 -9.66
CA ASN A 97 -5.15 -17.01 -10.87
C ASN A 97 -5.84 -16.17 -11.94
N TYR A 98 -5.07 -15.64 -12.90
CA TYR A 98 -5.61 -14.78 -13.96
C TYR A 98 -6.69 -15.44 -14.83
N GLN A 99 -6.71 -16.78 -14.93
CA GLN A 99 -7.70 -17.52 -15.71
C GLN A 99 -9.03 -17.73 -14.96
N GLU A 100 -9.01 -17.68 -13.62
CA GLU A 100 -10.18 -18.00 -12.80
C GLU A 100 -10.74 -16.81 -12.02
N GLU A 101 -9.88 -15.96 -11.45
CA GLU A 101 -10.30 -14.93 -10.48
C GLU A 101 -11.37 -13.97 -11.05
N HIS A 102 -11.26 -13.64 -12.33
CA HIS A 102 -12.14 -12.68 -13.00
C HIS A 102 -13.56 -13.20 -13.28
N LYS A 103 -13.81 -14.48 -13.06
CA LYS A 103 -15.09 -15.17 -13.26
C LYS A 103 -16.00 -15.15 -12.03
N HIS A 104 -15.48 -14.71 -10.88
CA HIS A 104 -16.21 -14.70 -9.62
C HIS A 104 -16.71 -13.28 -9.29
N TYR A 105 -17.65 -13.16 -8.34
CA TYR A 105 -17.85 -11.92 -7.61
C TYR A 105 -16.97 -11.92 -6.35
N PHE A 106 -16.94 -10.79 -5.63
CA PHE A 106 -16.02 -10.61 -4.52
C PHE A 106 -16.21 -11.66 -3.41
N ARG A 107 -17.45 -12.03 -3.07
CA ARG A 107 -17.75 -13.04 -2.03
C ARG A 107 -17.23 -14.43 -2.40
N GLU A 108 -17.30 -14.81 -3.67
CA GLU A 108 -16.84 -16.12 -4.15
C GLU A 108 -15.37 -16.14 -4.56
N SER A 109 -14.70 -14.98 -4.54
CA SER A 109 -13.30 -14.80 -4.92
C SER A 109 -12.35 -15.69 -4.11
N SER A 110 -11.22 -16.06 -4.71
CA SER A 110 -10.19 -16.81 -3.97
C SER A 110 -9.60 -15.98 -2.83
N PHE A 111 -9.54 -14.66 -3.03
CA PHE A 111 -9.14 -13.72 -1.99
C PHE A 111 -10.05 -13.80 -0.76
N TRP A 112 -11.36 -13.61 -0.92
CA TRP A 112 -12.27 -13.50 0.23
C TRP A 112 -12.41 -14.83 0.97
N LYS A 113 -12.58 -15.93 0.23
CA LYS A 113 -12.71 -17.29 0.80
C LYS A 113 -11.53 -17.65 1.69
N LYS A 114 -10.32 -17.25 1.31
CA LYS A 114 -9.11 -17.59 2.05
C LYS A 114 -8.77 -16.57 3.14
N ASN A 115 -9.04 -15.29 2.93
CA ASN A 115 -8.48 -14.22 3.79
C ASN A 115 -9.52 -13.45 4.61
N SER A 116 -10.78 -13.91 4.69
CA SER A 116 -11.84 -13.20 5.44
C SER A 116 -11.56 -13.07 6.95
N LEU A 117 -10.81 -14.01 7.54
CA LEU A 117 -10.37 -14.00 8.93
C LEU A 117 -8.90 -14.47 9.01
N LEU A 118 -8.01 -13.58 9.46
CA LEU A 118 -6.57 -13.82 9.51
C LEU A 118 -6.09 -13.98 10.96
N LEU A 119 -5.34 -15.04 11.25
CA LEU A 119 -4.51 -15.10 12.45
C LEU A 119 -3.13 -14.51 12.14
N LEU A 120 -2.89 -13.29 12.59
CA LEU A 120 -1.65 -12.56 12.35
C LEU A 120 -0.69 -12.74 13.52
N MET A 121 0.50 -13.27 13.22
CA MET A 121 1.57 -13.51 14.18
C MET A 121 2.81 -12.70 13.78
N PHE A 122 3.06 -11.61 14.51
CA PHE A 122 4.16 -10.70 14.23
C PHE A 122 5.37 -11.01 15.10
N TYR A 123 6.54 -11.14 14.50
CA TYR A 123 7.81 -11.42 15.19
C TYR A 123 8.87 -10.36 14.89
N LEU A 124 9.81 -10.12 15.81
CA LEU A 124 10.94 -9.24 15.54
C LEU A 124 11.94 -9.95 14.64
N TYR A 125 12.21 -9.35 13.48
CA TYR A 125 13.29 -9.77 12.60
C TYR A 125 14.63 -9.28 13.15
N ASP A 126 15.61 -10.18 13.19
CA ASP A 126 17.00 -9.92 13.51
C ASP A 126 17.87 -10.62 12.46
N GLU A 127 18.69 -9.86 11.74
CA GLU A 127 19.53 -10.40 10.66
C GLU A 127 20.66 -11.30 11.15
N HIS A 128 20.95 -11.26 12.46
CA HIS A 128 21.99 -12.07 13.09
C HIS A 128 21.42 -13.30 13.82
N ALA A 129 20.10 -13.44 13.89
CA ALA A 129 19.44 -14.58 14.52
C ALA A 129 18.92 -15.56 13.47
N ILE A 130 18.84 -16.84 13.84
CA ILE A 130 18.12 -17.82 13.03
C ILE A 130 16.62 -17.72 13.29
N ASN A 131 15.83 -18.10 12.30
CA ASN A 131 14.38 -17.84 12.25
C ASN A 131 13.58 -18.36 13.46
N ILE A 132 13.94 -19.50 14.04
CA ILE A 132 13.28 -20.08 15.21
C ILE A 132 13.51 -19.30 16.50
N ASP A 133 14.49 -18.39 16.51
CA ASP A 133 14.85 -17.53 17.64
C ASP A 133 14.16 -16.15 17.56
N TYR A 134 13.40 -15.89 16.50
CA TYR A 134 12.62 -14.67 16.40
C TYR A 134 11.54 -14.60 17.47
N ILE A 135 11.51 -13.48 18.19
CA ILE A 135 10.57 -13.27 19.29
C ILE A 135 9.24 -12.75 18.75
N PHE A 136 8.15 -13.50 18.96
CA PHE A 136 6.80 -13.04 18.66
C PHE A 136 6.40 -11.90 19.61
N LYS A 137 5.84 -10.83 19.05
CA LYS A 137 5.43 -9.62 19.79
C LYS A 137 3.95 -9.37 19.77
N ILE A 138 3.27 -9.77 18.71
CA ILE A 138 1.83 -9.51 18.53
C ILE A 138 1.21 -10.75 17.94
N VAL A 139 0.13 -11.23 18.56
CA VAL A 139 -0.74 -12.27 18.00
C VAL A 139 -2.17 -11.78 18.09
N ARG A 140 -2.89 -11.79 16.97
CA ARG A 140 -4.26 -11.28 16.90
C ARG A 140 -5.04 -11.91 15.74
N LEU A 141 -6.32 -12.17 15.98
CA LEU A 141 -7.30 -12.35 14.90
C LEU A 141 -7.65 -11.02 14.27
N TRP A 142 -7.56 -10.95 12.95
CA TRP A 142 -7.88 -9.78 12.17
C TRP A 142 -9.05 -10.04 11.23
N GLU A 143 -10.04 -9.17 11.34
CA GLU A 143 -11.17 -9.06 10.44
C GLU A 143 -11.20 -7.65 9.87
N PHE A 144 -11.63 -7.51 8.62
CA PHE A 144 -11.66 -6.20 7.97
C PHE A 144 -12.86 -5.37 8.49
N PRO A 145 -12.63 -4.16 9.04
CA PRO A 145 -13.71 -3.21 9.32
C PRO A 145 -14.54 -2.95 8.07
N PRO A 146 -15.86 -2.71 8.17
CA PRO A 146 -16.71 -2.52 6.99
C PRO A 146 -16.21 -1.43 6.03
N GLU A 147 -15.71 -0.30 6.55
CA GLU A 147 -15.18 0.80 5.74
C GLU A 147 -13.91 0.39 4.98
N ASP A 148 -13.02 -0.36 5.64
CA ASP A 148 -11.81 -0.87 5.01
C ASP A 148 -12.12 -2.01 4.03
N LEU A 149 -13.08 -2.88 4.35
CA LEU A 149 -13.56 -3.96 3.50
C LEU A 149 -14.14 -3.42 2.19
N LYS A 150 -14.85 -2.29 2.24
CA LYS A 150 -15.36 -1.63 1.02
C LYS A 150 -14.23 -1.21 0.10
N ILE A 151 -13.15 -0.63 0.64
CA ILE A 151 -11.98 -0.24 -0.16
C ILE A 151 -11.25 -1.47 -0.71
N ILE A 152 -11.12 -2.53 0.09
CA ILE A 152 -10.53 -3.80 -0.34
C ILE A 152 -11.34 -4.46 -1.46
N ARG A 153 -12.67 -4.36 -1.40
CA ARG A 153 -13.55 -4.81 -2.48
C ARG A 153 -13.32 -3.99 -3.76
N ASP A 154 -13.29 -2.67 -3.67
CA ASP A 154 -13.02 -1.79 -4.82
C ASP A 154 -11.66 -2.12 -5.46
N ASP A 155 -10.66 -2.39 -4.63
CA ASP A 155 -9.32 -2.79 -5.07
C ASP A 155 -9.32 -4.12 -5.81
N TRP A 156 -10.02 -5.13 -5.26
CA TRP A 156 -10.18 -6.42 -5.90
C TRP A 156 -10.89 -6.28 -7.26
N GLU A 157 -11.97 -5.49 -7.31
CA GLU A 157 -12.71 -5.21 -8.55
C GLU A 157 -11.83 -4.51 -9.59
N ALA A 158 -10.96 -3.58 -9.17
CA ALA A 158 -10.00 -2.90 -10.05
C ALA A 158 -8.96 -3.86 -10.63
N ILE A 159 -8.42 -4.77 -9.81
CA ILE A 159 -7.48 -5.83 -10.25
C ILE A 159 -8.17 -6.75 -11.26
N VAL A 160 -9.35 -7.26 -10.91
CA VAL A 160 -10.13 -8.17 -11.76
C VAL A 160 -10.55 -7.52 -13.06
N LYS A 161 -10.89 -6.22 -13.05
CA LYS A 161 -11.19 -5.47 -14.27
C LYS A 161 -10.01 -5.49 -15.23
N LYS A 162 -8.77 -5.21 -14.77
CA LYS A 162 -7.58 -5.29 -15.64
C LYS A 162 -7.35 -6.69 -16.19
N ILE A 163 -7.58 -7.73 -15.39
CA ILE A 163 -7.48 -9.13 -15.85
C ILE A 163 -8.50 -9.40 -16.95
N ARG A 164 -9.76 -9.01 -16.75
CA ARG A 164 -10.83 -9.17 -17.74
C ARG A 164 -10.56 -8.40 -19.04
N GLU A 165 -9.88 -7.26 -18.95
CA GLU A 165 -9.45 -6.45 -20.11
C GLU A 165 -8.19 -6.98 -20.83
N GLY A 166 -7.61 -8.12 -20.41
CA GLY A 166 -6.38 -8.65 -21.02
C GLY A 166 -5.11 -7.88 -20.64
N LYS A 167 -5.15 -7.13 -19.53
CA LYS A 167 -4.09 -6.22 -19.04
C LYS A 167 -3.50 -6.64 -17.70
N ALA A 168 -3.55 -7.92 -17.34
CA ALA A 168 -2.90 -8.46 -16.14
C ALA A 168 -1.38 -8.20 -16.15
N HIS A 169 -0.76 -8.16 -17.33
CA HIS A 169 0.66 -7.82 -17.50
C HIS A 169 0.98 -6.36 -17.10
N GLU A 170 -0.02 -5.47 -17.09
CA GLU A 170 0.09 -4.08 -16.66
C GLU A 170 -0.34 -3.85 -15.20
N LEU A 171 -0.67 -4.92 -14.45
CA LEU A 171 -0.99 -4.80 -13.03
C LEU A 171 0.20 -4.21 -12.27
N SER A 172 -0.09 -3.35 -11.31
CA SER A 172 0.87 -2.76 -10.38
C SER A 172 0.27 -2.66 -8.98
N GLU A 173 1.11 -2.68 -7.95
CA GLU A 173 0.63 -2.50 -6.56
C GLU A 173 0.06 -1.07 -6.34
N GLY A 174 0.43 -0.10 -7.18
CA GLY A 174 -0.12 1.25 -7.18
C GLY A 174 -1.51 1.38 -7.81
N ASP A 175 -2.02 0.33 -8.46
CA ASP A 175 -3.35 0.34 -9.10
C ASP A 175 -4.50 0.34 -8.11
N THR A 176 -4.23 0.08 -6.83
CA THR A 176 -5.21 -0.06 -5.74
C THR A 176 -4.80 0.71 -4.49
N PHE A 177 -5.60 0.64 -3.42
CA PHE A 177 -5.41 1.31 -2.14
C PHE A 177 -4.81 0.40 -1.06
N TYR A 178 -5.56 -0.58 -0.55
CA TYR A 178 -5.18 -1.46 0.56
C TYR A 178 -4.77 -2.85 0.09
N LEU A 179 -5.51 -3.41 -0.87
CA LEU A 179 -5.26 -4.73 -1.45
C LEU A 179 -4.45 -4.58 -2.75
N GLY A 180 -3.18 -4.91 -2.70
CA GLY A 180 -2.25 -4.88 -3.84
C GLY A 180 -2.21 -6.19 -4.62
N ALA A 181 -1.64 -6.11 -5.83
CA ALA A 181 -1.21 -7.25 -6.63
C ALA A 181 0.32 -7.24 -6.76
N CYS A 182 1.05 -7.79 -5.78
CA CYS A 182 2.51 -7.81 -5.78
C CYS A 182 3.04 -8.96 -6.65
N THR A 183 4.21 -8.80 -7.28
CA THR A 183 4.88 -9.89 -7.99
C THR A 183 5.28 -11.00 -7.01
N LYS A 184 5.18 -12.26 -7.43
CA LYS A 184 5.57 -13.44 -6.61
C LYS A 184 6.14 -14.54 -7.50
N GLY A 185 7.40 -14.94 -7.28
CA GLY A 185 8.00 -16.10 -7.93
C GLY A 185 9.50 -16.20 -7.66
N ALA A 186 10.07 -17.39 -7.80
CA ALA A 186 11.48 -17.65 -7.48
C ALA A 186 12.45 -16.81 -8.32
N ASN A 187 12.10 -16.58 -9.59
CA ASN A 187 12.91 -15.83 -10.56
C ASN A 187 12.04 -14.80 -11.32
N LYS A 188 12.68 -13.75 -11.86
CA LYS A 188 12.07 -12.66 -12.67
C LYS A 188 11.29 -13.15 -13.91
N GLU A 189 11.47 -14.42 -14.30
CA GLU A 189 10.84 -15.07 -15.47
C GLU A 189 9.55 -15.84 -15.17
N SER A 190 9.07 -15.84 -13.93
CA SER A 190 7.83 -16.55 -13.55
C SER A 190 6.58 -15.87 -14.15
N VAL A 191 6.33 -16.14 -15.42
CA VAL A 191 5.16 -15.65 -16.16
C VAL A 191 4.02 -16.66 -16.16
N ARG A 192 2.81 -16.17 -16.39
CA ARG A 192 1.54 -16.92 -16.46
C ARG A 192 0.75 -16.42 -17.66
N SER A 193 -0.06 -17.31 -18.25
CA SER A 193 -1.11 -16.89 -19.17
C SER A 193 -2.14 -16.05 -18.43
N GLN A 194 -2.83 -15.17 -19.16
CA GLN A 194 -3.91 -14.34 -18.64
C GLN A 194 -5.16 -14.52 -19.49
N ALA A 195 -6.32 -14.13 -18.95
CA ALA A 195 -7.55 -14.10 -19.73
C ALA A 195 -7.46 -13.01 -20.81
N ASN A 196 -8.09 -13.25 -21.96
CA ASN A 196 -8.32 -12.25 -23.03
C ASN A 196 -7.06 -11.56 -23.58
N SER A 197 -5.88 -12.20 -23.52
CA SER A 197 -4.65 -11.70 -24.15
C SER A 197 -3.61 -12.81 -24.32
N ASP A 198 -2.89 -12.79 -25.45
CA ASP A 198 -1.75 -13.70 -25.71
C ASP A 198 -0.45 -13.25 -25.01
N ILE A 199 -0.42 -12.01 -24.52
CA ILE A 199 0.73 -11.50 -23.76
C ILE A 199 0.77 -12.27 -22.44
N SER A 200 1.96 -12.74 -22.04
CA SER A 200 2.12 -13.35 -20.71
C SER A 200 2.27 -12.28 -19.62
N ALA A 201 1.75 -12.55 -18.43
CA ALA A 201 1.85 -11.66 -17.27
C ALA A 201 2.77 -12.24 -16.20
N LYS A 202 3.53 -11.40 -15.48
CA LYS A 202 4.27 -11.84 -14.29
C LYS A 202 3.29 -12.47 -13.29
N GLN A 203 3.68 -13.55 -12.61
CA GLN A 203 2.89 -14.11 -11.52
C GLN A 203 2.77 -13.08 -10.40
N ARG A 204 1.55 -12.88 -9.90
CA ARG A 204 1.25 -11.99 -8.78
C ARG A 204 0.47 -12.71 -7.70
N ALA A 205 0.55 -12.18 -6.49
CA ALA A 205 -0.28 -12.54 -5.36
C ALA A 205 -1.03 -11.32 -4.86
N PHE A 206 -2.18 -11.55 -4.26
CA PHE A 206 -2.83 -10.54 -3.44
C PHE A 206 -1.91 -10.20 -2.25
N SER A 207 -1.90 -8.94 -1.83
CA SER A 207 -1.14 -8.50 -0.67
C SER A 207 -1.82 -7.35 0.07
N LEU A 208 -1.71 -7.30 1.39
CA LEU A 208 -2.01 -6.08 2.14
C LEU A 208 -0.77 -5.19 2.15
N LYS A 209 -0.92 -3.93 1.73
CA LYS A 209 0.20 -2.99 1.68
C LYS A 209 0.80 -2.76 3.07
N SER A 210 2.11 -2.50 3.12
CA SER A 210 2.85 -2.33 4.37
C SER A 210 2.27 -1.25 5.28
N LYS A 211 1.67 -0.19 4.73
CA LYS A 211 1.03 0.85 5.56
C LYS A 211 -0.30 0.41 6.17
N TYR A 212 -1.09 -0.39 5.48
CA TYR A 212 -2.27 -1.03 6.05
C TYR A 212 -1.86 -2.02 7.16
N LEU A 213 -0.81 -2.80 6.93
CA LEU A 213 -0.25 -3.69 7.96
C LEU A 213 0.27 -2.90 9.18
N LYS A 214 0.88 -1.73 8.97
CA LYS A 214 1.28 -0.83 10.06
C LYS A 214 0.07 -0.37 10.88
N TYR A 215 -1.05 -0.04 10.24
CA TYR A 215 -2.30 0.29 10.94
C TYR A 215 -2.79 -0.88 11.81
N ILE A 216 -2.74 -2.12 11.30
CA ILE A 216 -3.05 -3.32 12.08
C ILE A 216 -2.12 -3.44 13.30
N ILE A 217 -0.81 -3.24 13.11
CA ILE A 217 0.18 -3.29 14.20
C ILE A 217 -0.11 -2.22 15.26
N ASP A 218 -0.37 -0.98 14.85
CA ASP A 218 -0.61 0.13 15.78
C ASP A 218 -1.88 -0.04 16.60
N THR A 219 -2.97 -0.46 15.94
CA THR A 219 -4.22 -0.80 16.62
C THR A 219 -4.06 -2.02 17.52
N SER A 220 -3.10 -2.91 17.20
CA SER A 220 -2.75 -4.04 18.05
C SER A 220 -2.01 -3.65 19.30
N LEU A 221 -0.99 -2.80 19.18
CA LEU A 221 -0.17 -2.34 20.30
C LEU A 221 -0.93 -1.41 21.25
N THR A 222 -1.86 -0.61 20.73
CA THR A 222 -2.67 0.33 21.53
C THR A 222 -3.92 -0.30 22.12
N ASN A 223 -4.21 -1.58 21.80
CA ASN A 223 -5.49 -2.23 22.11
C ASN A 223 -6.71 -1.40 21.69
N THR A 224 -6.58 -0.61 20.61
CA THR A 224 -7.69 0.17 20.07
C THR A 224 -8.77 -0.80 19.57
N PRO A 225 -10.02 -0.70 20.09
CA PRO A 225 -11.11 -1.54 19.62
C PRO A 225 -11.36 -1.29 18.13
N ILE A 226 -11.40 -2.37 17.36
CA ILE A 226 -11.79 -2.33 15.96
C ILE A 226 -13.29 -2.59 15.88
N ARG A 227 -14.04 -1.71 15.22
CA ARG A 227 -15.47 -1.92 14.97
C ARG A 227 -15.63 -2.97 13.87
N ILE A 228 -16.12 -4.14 14.26
CA ILE A 228 -16.55 -5.19 13.34
C ILE A 228 -18.08 -5.24 13.42
N ASP A 229 -18.73 -4.75 12.37
CA ASP A 229 -20.18 -4.81 12.22
C ASP A 229 -20.52 -5.84 11.13
N ARG A 230 -21.09 -6.97 11.56
CA ARG A 230 -21.42 -8.09 10.66
C ARG A 230 -22.48 -7.73 9.63
N GLN A 231 -23.42 -6.86 9.98
CA GLN A 231 -24.47 -6.44 9.06
C GLN A 231 -23.88 -5.54 7.98
N GLU A 232 -23.06 -4.56 8.37
CA GLU A 232 -22.36 -3.71 7.40
C GLU A 232 -21.38 -4.51 6.51
N GLN A 233 -20.67 -5.51 7.07
CA GLN A 233 -19.86 -6.43 6.27
C GLN A 233 -20.70 -7.19 5.25
N GLU A 234 -21.82 -7.80 5.65
CA GLU A 234 -22.69 -8.54 4.72
C GLU A 234 -23.23 -7.64 3.61
N LEU A 235 -23.50 -6.36 3.91
CA LEU A 235 -23.87 -5.37 2.90
C LEU A 235 -22.74 -5.16 1.89
N VAL A 236 -21.48 -5.04 2.35
CA VAL A 236 -20.30 -4.95 1.45
C VAL A 236 -20.09 -6.23 0.65
N LEU A 237 -20.47 -7.40 1.15
CA LEU A 237 -20.32 -8.69 0.46
C LEU A 237 -21.47 -9.04 -0.49
N SER A 238 -22.60 -8.35 -0.39
CA SER A 238 -23.78 -8.65 -1.20
C SER A 238 -23.63 -8.23 -2.67
N GLU A 239 -24.36 -8.91 -3.56
CA GLU A 239 -24.37 -8.66 -5.00
C GLU A 239 -25.80 -8.46 -5.54
N PRO A 240 -26.02 -7.51 -6.48
CA PRO A 240 -25.07 -6.49 -6.89
C PRO A 240 -24.96 -5.41 -5.81
N TYR A 241 -23.73 -5.07 -5.40
CA TYR A 241 -23.48 -4.09 -4.35
C TYR A 241 -24.10 -2.71 -4.61
N SER A 242 -24.26 -2.36 -5.89
CA SER A 242 -24.91 -1.13 -6.31
C SER A 242 -26.35 -0.97 -5.81
N LEU A 243 -27.04 -2.04 -5.41
CA LEU A 243 -28.43 -1.96 -4.90
C LEU A 243 -28.52 -1.86 -3.37
N VAL A 244 -27.39 -1.78 -2.68
CA VAL A 244 -27.31 -1.94 -1.22
C VAL A 244 -27.52 -0.63 -0.46
N ALA A 245 -27.31 0.52 -1.14
CA ALA A 245 -27.34 1.84 -0.51
C ALA A 245 -28.69 2.21 0.13
N GLU A 246 -29.82 1.70 -0.38
CA GLU A 246 -31.14 2.01 0.20
C GLU A 246 -31.33 1.37 1.59
N LYS A 247 -30.71 0.22 1.84
CA LYS A 247 -30.83 -0.53 3.12
C LYS A 247 -30.01 0.08 4.26
N LEU A 248 -28.97 0.86 3.95
CA LEU A 248 -28.07 1.51 4.92
C LEU A 248 -28.72 2.69 5.67
N THR A 249 -29.88 3.17 5.24
CA THR A 249 -30.55 4.35 5.82
C THR A 249 -31.01 4.18 7.27
N THR A 250 -31.06 2.94 7.77
CA THR A 250 -31.54 2.60 9.13
C THR A 250 -30.42 2.44 10.17
N TYR A 251 -29.17 2.28 9.75
CA TYR A 251 -28.01 2.11 10.65
C TYR A 251 -27.05 3.30 10.53
N ARG A 252 -26.98 4.13 11.57
CA ARG A 252 -26.24 5.41 11.58
C ARG A 252 -25.05 5.41 12.54
N THR A 253 -24.38 4.27 12.72
CA THR A 253 -23.24 4.21 13.63
C THR A 253 -22.02 4.82 12.96
N ARG A 254 -21.77 6.11 13.21
CA ARG A 254 -20.59 6.81 12.70
C ARG A 254 -19.36 6.45 13.53
N ARG A 255 -18.25 6.15 12.86
CA ARG A 255 -16.95 6.08 13.52
C ARG A 255 -16.55 7.49 13.97
N LYS A 256 -16.27 7.65 15.26
CA LYS A 256 -15.70 8.90 15.79
C LYS A 256 -14.20 8.91 15.45
N ASN A 257 -13.87 9.40 14.26
CA ASN A 257 -12.50 9.55 13.81
C ASN A 257 -12.36 10.82 12.97
N ASP A 258 -11.61 11.80 13.50
CA ASP A 258 -11.42 13.07 12.82
C ASP A 258 -10.47 12.95 11.61
N ASP A 259 -9.71 11.87 11.48
CA ASP A 259 -8.74 11.65 10.39
C ASP A 259 -9.32 10.81 9.22
N ALA A 260 -10.56 10.28 9.31
CA ALA A 260 -11.14 9.41 8.28
C ALA A 260 -11.97 10.16 7.23
N ILE A 261 -11.80 9.80 5.96
CA ILE A 261 -12.67 10.18 4.84
C ILE A 261 -14.00 9.42 4.96
N VAL A 262 -13.94 8.13 5.22
CA VAL A 262 -15.09 7.22 5.31
C VAL A 262 -15.40 6.99 6.78
N SER A 263 -16.41 7.70 7.27
CA SER A 263 -16.87 7.58 8.65
C SER A 263 -17.99 6.55 8.81
N SER A 264 -18.64 6.19 7.69
CA SER A 264 -19.69 5.19 7.58
C SER A 264 -19.88 4.80 6.11
N LEU A 265 -20.40 3.60 5.84
CA LEU A 265 -20.76 3.17 4.48
C LEU A 265 -21.83 4.06 3.83
N THR A 266 -22.61 4.83 4.62
CA THR A 266 -23.57 5.80 4.09
C THR A 266 -22.92 6.99 3.39
N ASP A 267 -21.60 7.17 3.53
CA ASP A 267 -20.87 8.23 2.84
C ASP A 267 -20.84 7.99 1.32
N TYR A 268 -21.02 6.73 0.88
CA TYR A 268 -21.05 6.32 -0.52
C TYR A 268 -22.44 6.42 -1.14
N LYS A 269 -22.48 6.82 -2.41
CA LYS A 269 -23.63 6.56 -3.28
C LYS A 269 -23.66 5.08 -3.70
N PRO A 270 -24.83 4.53 -4.08
CA PRO A 270 -24.90 3.16 -4.59
C PRO A 270 -23.94 2.93 -5.76
N GLY A 271 -23.09 1.90 -5.63
CA GLY A 271 -22.09 1.54 -6.64
C GLY A 271 -20.87 2.48 -6.71
N GLU A 272 -20.77 3.46 -5.82
CA GLU A 272 -19.67 4.41 -5.80
C GLU A 272 -18.39 3.77 -5.23
N THR A 273 -17.28 3.93 -5.93
CA THR A 273 -15.95 3.53 -5.45
C THR A 273 -15.36 4.58 -4.51
N PHE A 274 -14.34 4.22 -3.73
CA PHE A 274 -13.59 5.18 -2.91
C PHE A 274 -13.03 6.37 -3.70
N GLU A 275 -12.57 6.14 -4.94
CA GLU A 275 -12.10 7.23 -5.80
C GLU A 275 -13.23 8.18 -6.20
N GLN A 276 -14.38 7.62 -6.59
CA GLN A 276 -15.54 8.39 -7.02
C GLN A 276 -16.12 9.22 -5.86
N LEU A 277 -16.14 8.66 -4.64
CA LEU A 277 -16.49 9.39 -3.43
C LEU A 277 -15.62 10.64 -3.27
N ILE A 278 -14.30 10.50 -3.42
CA ILE A 278 -13.38 11.63 -3.31
C ILE A 278 -13.66 12.65 -4.42
N TYR A 279 -13.77 12.23 -5.68
CA TYR A 279 -14.05 13.14 -6.79
C TYR A 279 -15.36 13.92 -6.60
N ARG A 280 -16.42 13.25 -6.15
CA ARG A 280 -17.69 13.89 -5.82
C ARG A 280 -17.56 14.91 -4.69
N ARG A 281 -16.73 14.65 -3.67
CA ARG A 281 -16.48 15.64 -2.60
C ARG A 281 -15.76 16.88 -3.11
N PHE A 282 -14.94 16.78 -4.16
CA PHE A 282 -14.27 17.93 -4.78
C PHE A 282 -15.13 18.67 -5.81
N GLU A 283 -16.11 18.01 -6.43
CA GLU A 283 -16.92 18.55 -7.52
C GLU A 283 -17.55 19.94 -7.23
N PRO A 284 -18.16 20.21 -6.06
CA PRO A 284 -18.77 21.52 -5.77
C PRO A 284 -17.76 22.68 -5.65
N TYR A 285 -16.48 22.36 -5.54
CA TYR A 285 -15.40 23.32 -5.29
C TYR A 285 -14.58 23.61 -6.55
N ILE A 286 -14.83 22.88 -7.65
CA ILE A 286 -14.17 23.13 -8.93
C ILE A 286 -14.52 24.54 -9.42
N GLY A 287 -13.50 25.31 -9.80
CA GLY A 287 -13.62 26.70 -10.22
C GLY A 287 -13.48 27.73 -9.10
N LYS A 288 -13.60 27.34 -7.83
CA LYS A 288 -13.37 28.25 -6.69
C LYS A 288 -11.88 28.57 -6.55
N THR A 289 -11.58 29.80 -6.14
CA THR A 289 -10.22 30.25 -5.84
C THR A 289 -9.73 29.65 -4.52
N GLU A 290 -8.41 29.53 -4.37
CA GLU A 290 -7.85 29.06 -3.10
C GLU A 290 -8.26 29.92 -1.90
N ASP A 291 -8.41 31.24 -2.09
CA ASP A 291 -8.84 32.15 -1.04
C ASP A 291 -10.28 31.88 -0.59
N GLU A 292 -11.21 31.72 -1.53
CA GLU A 292 -12.62 31.34 -1.23
C GLU A 292 -12.67 30.00 -0.50
N LEU A 293 -11.86 29.03 -0.93
CA LEU A 293 -11.80 27.71 -0.30
C LEU A 293 -11.22 27.77 1.11
N PHE A 294 -10.15 28.53 1.34
CA PHE A 294 -9.60 28.70 2.68
C PHE A 294 -10.61 29.37 3.62
N GLU A 295 -11.37 30.36 3.14
CA GLU A 295 -12.43 31.02 3.90
C GLU A 295 -13.59 30.07 4.22
N GLU A 296 -14.11 29.35 3.22
CA GLU A 296 -15.22 28.41 3.36
C GLU A 296 -14.94 27.28 4.36
N PHE A 297 -13.69 26.81 4.42
CA PHE A 297 -13.28 25.77 5.37
C PHE A 297 -12.67 26.31 6.67
N GLY A 298 -12.71 27.63 6.90
CA GLY A 298 -12.18 28.26 8.12
C GLY A 298 -10.68 28.01 8.34
N ILE A 299 -9.91 27.86 7.26
CA ILE A 299 -8.47 27.60 7.31
C ILE A 299 -7.72 28.94 7.30
N PRO A 300 -6.91 29.25 8.33
CA PRO A 300 -6.18 30.50 8.37
C PRO A 300 -5.24 30.69 7.17
N LYS A 301 -5.17 31.90 6.62
CA LYS A 301 -4.21 32.25 5.57
C LYS A 301 -2.78 32.10 6.11
N THR A 302 -2.08 31.08 5.65
CA THR A 302 -0.71 30.77 6.07
C THR A 302 0.20 30.54 4.86
N LYS A 303 1.50 30.79 5.04
CA LYS A 303 2.55 30.41 4.08
C LYS A 303 3.07 28.98 4.32
N ALA A 304 2.48 28.24 5.25
CA ALA A 304 2.88 26.87 5.56
C ALA A 304 2.77 25.95 4.34
N LYS A 305 3.78 25.11 4.15
CA LYS A 305 3.88 24.21 2.99
C LYS A 305 2.74 23.19 2.91
N ASN A 306 2.14 22.83 4.05
CA ASN A 306 1.07 21.83 4.16
C ASN A 306 -0.36 22.41 4.03
N ARG A 307 -0.54 23.71 3.76
CA ARG A 307 -1.87 24.33 3.72
C ARG A 307 -2.83 23.68 2.71
N TYR A 308 -2.33 23.28 1.54
CA TYR A 308 -3.15 22.59 0.54
C TYR A 308 -3.46 21.15 0.93
N HIS A 309 -2.61 20.53 1.74
CA HIS A 309 -2.93 19.23 2.31
C HIS A 309 -4.11 19.33 3.27
N ILE A 310 -4.10 20.35 4.14
CA ILE A 310 -5.21 20.62 5.06
C ILE A 310 -6.48 20.96 4.28
N LEU A 311 -6.39 21.84 3.26
CA LEU A 311 -7.55 22.17 2.42
C LEU A 311 -8.16 20.95 1.75
N ALA A 312 -7.33 20.11 1.11
CA ALA A 312 -7.79 18.87 0.50
C ALA A 312 -8.44 17.93 1.53
N ALA A 313 -7.87 17.80 2.72
CA ALA A 313 -8.44 17.02 3.81
C ALA A 313 -9.83 17.54 4.21
N ARG A 314 -10.00 18.86 4.36
CA ARG A 314 -11.30 19.48 4.71
C ARG A 314 -12.35 19.28 3.62
N ILE A 315 -11.98 19.42 2.34
CA ILE A 315 -12.87 19.10 1.21
C ILE A 315 -13.30 17.62 1.27
N MET A 316 -12.38 16.73 1.62
CA MET A 316 -12.67 15.32 1.85
C MET A 316 -13.37 15.04 3.19
N GLY A 317 -13.87 16.03 3.92
CA GLY A 317 -14.62 15.83 5.18
C GLY A 317 -13.77 15.46 6.40
N VAL A 318 -12.44 15.47 6.27
CA VAL A 318 -11.49 15.13 7.33
C VAL A 318 -11.21 16.37 8.19
N LYS A 319 -11.36 16.24 9.50
CA LYS A 319 -11.17 17.33 10.48
C LYS A 319 -9.75 17.38 11.06
N GLY A 320 -9.07 16.25 11.11
CA GLY A 320 -7.70 16.16 11.58
C GLY A 320 -6.68 16.65 10.56
N ASN A 321 -5.40 16.41 10.86
CA ASN A 321 -4.28 16.81 9.99
C ASN A 321 -3.72 15.65 9.18
N ARG A 322 -4.19 14.42 9.46
CA ARG A 322 -3.84 13.19 8.75
C ARG A 322 -5.07 12.71 8.00
N ILE A 323 -4.85 11.90 6.98
CA ILE A 323 -5.92 11.28 6.20
C ILE A 323 -5.69 9.78 6.33
N GLU A 324 -6.47 9.11 7.18
CA GLU A 324 -6.26 7.71 7.57
C GLU A 324 -6.18 6.81 6.33
N GLU A 325 -7.10 6.98 5.38
CA GLU A 325 -7.16 6.14 4.19
C GLU A 325 -5.96 6.36 3.27
N PHE A 326 -5.44 7.58 3.16
CA PHE A 326 -4.25 7.85 2.37
C PHE A 326 -3.00 7.28 3.03
N GLU A 327 -2.91 7.34 4.36
CA GLU A 327 -1.81 6.72 5.08
C GLU A 327 -1.84 5.20 4.95
N LYS A 328 -3.00 4.56 5.18
CA LYS A 328 -3.21 3.12 4.98
C LYS A 328 -2.85 2.65 3.57
N ALA A 329 -3.16 3.47 2.56
CA ALA A 329 -2.92 3.15 1.16
C ALA A 329 -1.55 3.57 0.61
N ASP A 330 -0.74 4.28 1.42
CA ASP A 330 0.51 4.94 1.01
C ASP A 330 0.32 5.92 -0.17
N VAL A 331 -0.81 6.65 -0.19
CA VAL A 331 -1.12 7.65 -1.23
C VAL A 331 -0.29 8.92 -1.01
N LEU A 332 0.40 9.33 -2.07
CA LEU A 332 1.17 10.59 -2.08
C LEU A 332 0.34 11.74 -2.65
N MET A 333 -0.12 12.63 -1.78
CA MET A 333 -0.79 13.85 -2.23
C MET A 333 0.21 14.91 -2.72
N LYS A 334 -0.05 15.47 -3.90
CA LYS A 334 0.75 16.56 -4.49
C LYS A 334 -0.15 17.66 -5.02
N THR A 335 0.21 18.90 -4.72
CA THR A 335 -0.43 20.07 -5.31
C THR A 335 0.28 20.44 -6.60
N ILE A 336 -0.47 20.62 -7.67
CA ILE A 336 0.03 21.08 -8.98
C ILE A 336 -0.53 22.47 -9.24
N ARG A 337 0.31 23.39 -9.70
CA ARG A 337 -0.10 24.77 -10.02
C ARG A 337 0.26 25.09 -11.46
N LEU A 338 -0.77 25.25 -12.27
CA LEU A 338 -0.67 25.60 -13.67
C LEU A 338 -0.71 27.12 -13.86
N GLU A 339 0.05 27.59 -14.83
CA GLU A 339 -0.06 28.94 -15.35
C GLU A 339 -1.37 29.12 -16.15
N ARG A 340 -1.66 30.37 -16.54
CA ARG A 340 -2.92 30.72 -17.22
C ARG A 340 -3.25 29.85 -18.42
N LYS A 341 -2.23 29.53 -19.22
CA LYS A 341 -2.32 28.70 -20.43
C LYS A 341 -2.27 27.19 -20.16
N GLY A 342 -2.35 26.75 -18.90
CA GLY A 342 -2.22 25.35 -18.52
C GLY A 342 -0.76 24.85 -18.42
N THR A 343 0.22 25.73 -18.59
CA THR A 343 1.64 25.34 -18.51
C THR A 343 2.07 25.04 -17.07
N LEU A 344 2.73 23.90 -16.84
CA LEU A 344 3.40 23.58 -15.58
C LEU A 344 4.87 23.99 -15.67
N LYS A 345 5.30 24.88 -14.77
CA LYS A 345 6.70 25.35 -14.72
C LYS A 345 7.60 24.48 -13.85
N GLU A 346 7.07 23.98 -12.74
CA GLU A 346 7.86 23.28 -11.73
C GLU A 346 7.77 21.77 -11.91
N SER A 347 8.93 21.13 -12.09
CA SER A 347 9.07 19.68 -12.01
C SER A 347 8.85 19.19 -10.57
N MET A 348 8.44 17.94 -10.41
CA MET A 348 8.21 17.35 -9.09
C MET A 348 9.46 16.66 -8.57
N SER A 349 9.97 17.09 -7.42
CA SER A 349 11.11 16.45 -6.75
C SER A 349 10.69 15.37 -5.76
N PHE A 350 11.55 14.37 -5.60
CA PHE A 350 11.44 13.29 -4.60
C PHE A 350 12.63 13.34 -3.63
N ALA A 351 12.95 12.22 -2.96
CA ALA A 351 14.05 12.18 -2.01
C ALA A 351 15.40 12.49 -2.66
N GLN A 352 16.35 12.83 -1.79
CA GLN A 352 17.76 12.86 -2.15
C GLN A 352 18.22 11.44 -2.49
N ILE A 353 19.10 11.34 -3.47
CA ILE A 353 19.69 10.07 -3.87
C ILE A 353 20.66 9.66 -2.75
N ASP A 354 20.46 8.48 -2.18
CA ASP A 354 21.43 7.84 -1.30
C ASP A 354 22.50 7.19 -2.15
N TYR A 355 23.69 7.79 -2.22
CA TYR A 355 24.75 7.34 -3.13
C TYR A 355 25.32 5.97 -2.76
N SER A 356 25.35 5.63 -1.48
CA SER A 356 25.76 4.29 -1.04
C SER A 356 24.59 3.32 -1.19
N GLY A 357 23.38 3.72 -0.75
CA GLY A 357 22.19 2.87 -0.82
C GLY A 357 21.85 2.40 -2.24
N ILE A 358 21.91 3.28 -3.23
CA ILE A 358 21.58 2.93 -4.62
C ILE A 358 22.53 1.87 -5.23
N LEU A 359 23.76 1.74 -4.72
CA LEU A 359 24.70 0.72 -5.20
C LEU A 359 24.32 -0.69 -4.71
N GLU A 360 23.67 -0.78 -3.56
CA GLU A 360 23.26 -2.04 -2.92
C GLU A 360 21.82 -2.45 -3.29
N GLU A 361 21.02 -1.53 -3.84
CA GLU A 361 19.64 -1.80 -4.26
C GLU A 361 19.56 -2.48 -5.63
N GLU A 362 18.55 -3.36 -5.79
CA GLU A 362 18.08 -3.88 -7.07
C GLU A 362 16.87 -3.08 -7.59
N TRP A 363 16.62 -3.09 -8.90
CA TRP A 363 15.57 -2.23 -9.51
C TRP A 363 14.20 -2.33 -8.83
N GLU A 364 13.63 -3.53 -8.72
CA GLU A 364 12.27 -3.74 -8.20
C GLU A 364 12.16 -3.55 -6.67
N GLU A 365 13.28 -3.39 -5.99
CA GLU A 365 13.37 -3.13 -4.54
C GLU A 365 13.92 -1.73 -4.25
N SER A 366 14.26 -0.97 -5.30
CA SER A 366 14.87 0.34 -5.17
C SER A 366 13.91 1.39 -4.65
N TYR A 367 14.46 2.40 -3.98
CA TYR A 367 13.70 3.59 -3.55
C TYR A 367 12.92 4.20 -4.73
N TRP A 368 13.55 4.26 -5.91
CA TRP A 368 12.94 4.90 -7.07
C TRP A 368 11.74 4.11 -7.59
N PHE A 369 11.86 2.79 -7.74
CA PHE A 369 10.76 1.93 -8.14
C PHE A 369 9.60 2.01 -7.14
N GLU A 370 9.88 1.90 -5.83
CA GLU A 370 8.84 2.05 -4.80
C GLU A 370 8.15 3.42 -4.90
N THR A 371 8.91 4.48 -5.13
CA THR A 371 8.38 5.85 -5.18
C THR A 371 7.47 6.09 -6.37
N ILE A 372 7.88 5.68 -7.58
CA ILE A 372 7.11 5.96 -8.81
C ILE A 372 5.90 5.05 -9.00
N THR A 373 5.93 3.87 -8.36
CA THR A 373 4.81 2.92 -8.37
C THR A 373 3.79 3.18 -7.27
N LYS A 374 4.02 4.19 -6.40
CA LYS A 374 2.99 4.68 -5.47
C LYS A 374 1.82 5.30 -6.21
N ARG A 375 0.66 5.31 -5.55
CA ARG A 375 -0.52 6.04 -5.99
C ARG A 375 -0.38 7.50 -5.58
N PHE A 376 -0.50 8.41 -6.53
CA PHE A 376 -0.52 9.84 -6.30
C PHE A 376 -1.96 10.37 -6.27
N PHE A 377 -2.21 11.36 -5.43
CA PHE A 377 -3.41 12.18 -5.51
C PHE A 377 -3.03 13.62 -5.87
N PHE A 378 -3.37 14.04 -7.09
CA PHE A 378 -3.07 15.37 -7.58
C PHE A 378 -4.22 16.31 -7.31
N VAL A 379 -3.92 17.42 -6.62
CA VAL A 379 -4.82 18.56 -6.44
C VAL A 379 -4.34 19.67 -7.35
N ILE A 380 -5.08 19.94 -8.43
CA ILE A 380 -4.61 20.76 -9.54
C ILE A 380 -5.29 22.12 -9.48
N PHE A 381 -4.48 23.16 -9.35
CA PHE A 381 -4.91 24.55 -9.45
C PHE A 381 -4.42 25.17 -10.77
N GLN A 382 -5.17 26.10 -11.33
CA GLN A 382 -4.78 26.86 -12.52
C GLN A 382 -5.01 28.36 -12.30
N LYS A 383 -4.05 29.18 -12.73
CA LYS A 383 -4.20 30.64 -12.67
C LYS A 383 -5.29 31.15 -13.63
N ASP A 384 -6.14 32.05 -13.16
CA ASP A 384 -7.02 32.85 -14.03
C ASP A 384 -6.31 34.07 -14.65
N ILE A 385 -7.09 34.89 -15.37
CA ILE A 385 -6.67 36.16 -15.95
C ILE A 385 -6.14 37.18 -14.93
N SER A 386 -6.50 37.03 -13.65
CA SER A 386 -6.11 37.87 -12.53
C SER A 386 -4.98 37.25 -11.70
N ASN A 387 -4.35 36.16 -12.16
CA ASN A 387 -3.33 35.37 -11.45
C ASN A 387 -3.80 34.71 -10.14
N ARG A 388 -5.11 34.57 -9.91
CA ARG A 388 -5.65 33.80 -8.78
C ARG A 388 -5.66 32.32 -9.13
N LEU A 389 -5.37 31.46 -8.15
CA LEU A 389 -5.35 30.00 -8.33
C LEU A 389 -6.75 29.43 -8.11
N LEU A 390 -7.36 28.90 -9.18
CA LEU A 390 -8.64 28.22 -9.13
C LEU A 390 -8.42 26.72 -9.04
N LEU A 391 -9.17 26.03 -8.18
CA LEU A 391 -9.19 24.57 -8.16
C LEU A 391 -9.75 24.07 -9.50
N LYS A 392 -8.88 23.49 -10.34
CA LYS A 392 -9.23 23.03 -11.69
C LYS A 392 -9.84 21.65 -11.66
N ARG A 393 -9.19 20.71 -10.96
CA ARG A 393 -9.62 19.32 -10.80
C ARG A 393 -8.77 18.58 -9.77
N VAL A 394 -9.19 17.37 -9.43
CA VAL A 394 -8.38 16.38 -8.73
C VAL A 394 -8.28 15.10 -9.54
N MET A 395 -7.23 14.32 -9.34
CA MET A 395 -7.15 12.97 -9.92
C MET A 395 -6.22 12.06 -9.13
N PHE A 396 -6.53 10.78 -9.15
CA PHE A 396 -5.57 9.75 -8.78
C PHE A 396 -4.70 9.42 -9.98
N TRP A 397 -3.43 9.17 -9.74
CA TRP A 397 -2.49 8.82 -10.79
C TRP A 397 -1.44 7.85 -10.28
N THR A 398 -1.19 6.81 -11.06
CA THR A 398 -0.07 5.89 -10.88
C THR A 398 0.70 5.87 -12.19
N MET A 399 2.03 5.76 -12.11
CA MET A 399 2.85 5.73 -13.31
C MET A 399 2.41 4.59 -14.24
N PRO A 400 2.07 4.87 -15.51
CA PRO A 400 1.73 3.83 -16.47
C PRO A 400 2.85 2.79 -16.60
N PHE A 401 2.47 1.53 -16.73
CA PHE A 401 3.41 0.40 -16.85
C PHE A 401 4.45 0.63 -17.96
N LYS A 402 4.02 1.17 -19.11
CA LYS A 402 4.89 1.49 -20.25
C LYS A 402 6.04 2.46 -19.91
N ASP A 403 5.85 3.34 -18.92
CA ASP A 403 6.83 4.35 -18.55
C ASP A 403 7.84 3.82 -17.50
N LEU A 404 7.57 2.66 -16.90
CA LEU A 404 8.49 2.01 -15.94
C LEU A 404 9.81 1.59 -16.60
N ASN A 405 9.83 1.30 -17.90
CA ASN A 405 11.07 1.02 -18.62
C ASN A 405 12.00 2.26 -18.62
N ILE A 406 11.44 3.44 -18.90
CA ILE A 406 12.19 4.70 -18.85
C ILE A 406 12.69 4.96 -17.42
N ALA A 407 11.87 4.63 -16.42
CA ALA A 407 12.25 4.80 -15.02
C ALA A 407 13.39 3.84 -14.60
N SER A 408 13.37 2.61 -15.10
CA SER A 408 14.45 1.64 -14.90
C SER A 408 15.74 2.11 -15.52
N GLN A 409 15.70 2.60 -16.76
CA GLN A 409 16.87 3.15 -17.46
C GLN A 409 17.43 4.36 -16.72
N PHE A 410 16.57 5.25 -16.25
CA PHE A 410 16.95 6.41 -15.45
C PHE A 410 17.66 6.00 -14.15
N TRP A 411 17.13 5.01 -13.43
CA TRP A 411 17.76 4.52 -12.20
C TRP A 411 19.11 3.83 -12.48
N GLN A 412 19.19 3.00 -13.53
CA GLN A 412 20.43 2.34 -13.93
C GLN A 412 21.52 3.34 -14.32
N ASP A 413 21.15 4.41 -15.04
CA ASP A 413 22.04 5.51 -15.42
C ASP A 413 22.65 6.20 -14.19
N ILE A 414 21.81 6.55 -13.20
CA ILE A 414 22.26 7.15 -11.95
C ILE A 414 23.23 6.21 -11.22
N ARG A 415 22.86 4.94 -11.08
CA ARG A 415 23.68 3.93 -10.39
C ARG A 415 25.04 3.75 -11.07
N ALA A 416 25.06 3.64 -12.40
CA ALA A 416 26.29 3.49 -13.18
C ALA A 416 27.22 4.71 -13.02
N LYS A 417 26.67 5.92 -13.05
CA LYS A 417 27.41 7.18 -12.89
C LYS A 417 27.99 7.35 -11.50
N ILE A 418 27.21 7.06 -10.45
CA ILE A 418 27.71 7.08 -9.07
C ILE A 418 28.84 6.05 -8.88
N LYS A 419 28.69 4.84 -9.43
CA LYS A 419 29.73 3.82 -9.38
C LYS A 419 31.02 4.26 -10.09
N ALA A 420 30.90 5.07 -11.13
CA ALA A 420 32.02 5.64 -11.88
C ALA A 420 32.56 6.97 -11.32
N ASP A 421 32.07 7.43 -10.15
CA ASP A 421 32.39 8.75 -9.56
C ASP A 421 32.04 9.95 -10.47
N ASP A 422 31.07 9.79 -11.37
CA ASP A 422 30.60 10.84 -12.29
C ASP A 422 29.31 11.51 -11.78
N PHE A 423 29.46 12.67 -11.16
CA PHE A 423 28.33 13.46 -10.65
C PHE A 423 27.93 14.62 -11.57
N LEU A 424 28.56 14.75 -12.74
CA LEU A 424 28.37 15.88 -13.66
C LEU A 424 27.42 15.55 -14.81
N HIS A 425 27.35 14.28 -15.21
CA HIS A 425 26.65 13.88 -16.44
C HIS A 425 25.34 13.12 -16.21
N PHE A 426 24.72 13.21 -15.03
CA PHE A 426 23.35 12.68 -14.85
C PHE A 426 22.37 13.26 -15.87
N TRP A 427 21.29 12.53 -16.15
CA TRP A 427 20.23 13.01 -17.05
C TRP A 427 19.72 14.39 -16.61
N LYS A 428 19.81 15.35 -17.51
CA LYS A 428 19.29 16.70 -17.37
C LYS A 428 17.85 16.74 -17.86
N ILE A 429 17.14 17.82 -17.52
CA ILE A 429 15.77 18.06 -17.99
C ILE A 429 15.68 18.18 -19.53
N SER A 430 16.78 18.47 -20.21
CA SER A 430 16.89 18.50 -21.67
C SER A 430 17.04 17.12 -22.31
N ASP A 431 17.52 16.14 -21.56
CA ASP A 431 18.01 14.87 -22.13
C ASP A 431 16.88 13.84 -22.27
N ASN A 432 15.84 13.96 -21.44
CA ASN A 432 14.67 13.10 -21.45
C ASN A 432 13.40 13.93 -21.17
N ASN A 433 12.25 13.43 -21.61
CA ASN A 433 10.96 14.07 -21.36
C ASN A 433 10.31 13.66 -20.03
N VAL A 434 10.78 12.60 -19.37
CA VAL A 434 10.09 12.01 -18.20
C VAL A 434 10.79 12.33 -16.88
N PHE A 435 12.09 12.07 -16.76
CA PHE A 435 12.84 12.22 -15.51
C PHE A 435 14.11 13.04 -15.70
N HIS A 436 14.62 13.60 -14.60
CA HIS A 436 15.97 14.16 -14.54
C HIS A 436 16.51 14.12 -13.11
N VAL A 437 17.83 14.28 -12.99
CA VAL A 437 18.51 14.53 -11.73
C VAL A 437 18.80 16.02 -11.61
N ARG A 438 18.53 16.60 -10.44
CA ARG A 438 18.88 18.01 -10.16
C ARG A 438 19.31 18.19 -8.71
N PRO A 439 20.30 19.06 -8.43
CA PRO A 439 20.66 19.40 -7.06
C PRO A 439 19.47 19.97 -6.29
N LYS A 440 19.33 19.57 -5.03
CA LYS A 440 18.38 20.14 -4.06
C LYS A 440 19.01 20.12 -2.67
N ALA A 441 19.90 21.09 -2.47
CA ALA A 441 20.59 21.36 -1.24
C ALA A 441 20.07 22.66 -0.61
N LYS A 442 20.23 22.84 0.71
CA LYS A 442 19.91 24.11 1.37
C LYS A 442 20.78 25.26 0.86
N ASN A 443 22.05 24.98 0.57
CA ASN A 443 23.04 25.89 0.02
C ASN A 443 24.19 25.08 -0.63
N SER A 444 25.23 25.75 -1.14
CA SER A 444 26.39 25.12 -1.80
C SER A 444 27.30 24.29 -0.87
N PHE A 445 27.20 24.50 0.44
CA PHE A 445 27.96 23.76 1.47
C PHE A 445 27.21 22.51 1.96
N ASP A 446 25.91 22.43 1.71
CA ASP A 446 25.08 21.26 2.04
C ASP A 446 25.37 20.11 1.06
N ARG A 447 26.46 19.42 1.36
CA ARG A 447 27.03 18.31 0.60
C ARG A 447 26.84 16.97 1.32
N VAL A 448 27.02 15.89 0.57
CA VAL A 448 26.96 14.51 1.05
C VAL A 448 28.20 13.77 0.55
N GLU A 449 28.73 12.88 1.38
CA GLU A 449 29.86 12.04 1.03
C GLU A 449 29.47 11.04 -0.06
N SER A 450 30.29 10.91 -1.10
CA SER A 450 30.17 9.89 -2.12
C SER A 450 30.76 8.56 -1.63
N PRO A 451 30.51 7.43 -2.31
CA PRO A 451 31.11 6.14 -1.96
C PRO A 451 32.64 6.14 -1.93
N ASN A 452 33.28 7.10 -2.61
CA ASN A 452 34.73 7.26 -2.64
C ASN A 452 35.26 8.27 -1.60
N GLY A 453 34.42 8.74 -0.67
CA GLY A 453 34.80 9.68 0.39
C GLY A 453 34.84 11.15 -0.03
N LYS A 454 34.39 11.51 -1.25
CA LYS A 454 34.38 12.90 -1.73
C LYS A 454 33.08 13.61 -1.36
N LEU A 455 33.15 14.90 -1.02
CA LEU A 455 31.96 15.71 -0.74
C LEU A 455 31.29 16.21 -2.02
N GLU A 456 30.14 15.65 -2.34
CA GLU A 456 29.35 15.95 -3.53
C GLU A 456 28.07 16.73 -3.24
N LYS A 457 27.52 17.38 -4.26
CA LYS A 457 26.22 18.07 -4.16
C LYS A 457 25.13 17.05 -3.81
N ARG A 458 24.08 17.46 -3.09
CA ARG A 458 22.90 16.61 -2.85
C ARG A 458 21.98 16.62 -4.06
N PHE A 459 22.00 15.54 -4.84
CA PHE A 459 21.11 15.34 -5.98
C PHE A 459 19.79 14.68 -5.55
N CYS A 460 18.72 14.93 -6.30
CA CYS A 460 17.41 14.32 -6.08
C CYS A 460 16.87 13.75 -7.39
N TYR A 461 15.94 12.80 -7.27
CA TYR A 461 15.11 12.34 -8.39
C TYR A 461 14.00 13.35 -8.69
N TRP A 462 13.69 13.56 -9.96
CA TRP A 462 12.61 14.44 -10.40
C TRP A 462 11.79 13.83 -11.53
N ILE A 463 10.48 14.10 -11.51
CA ILE A 463 9.60 13.93 -12.67
C ILE A 463 9.43 15.28 -13.36
N ASN A 464 9.63 15.29 -14.68
CA ASN A 464 9.64 16.50 -15.50
C ASN A 464 8.25 17.14 -15.57
N ALA A 465 8.22 18.47 -15.47
CA ALA A 465 6.99 19.25 -15.58
C ALA A 465 6.20 18.96 -16.87
N LYS A 466 6.90 18.76 -18.01
CA LYS A 466 6.26 18.44 -19.29
C LYS A 466 5.50 17.11 -19.26
N TYR A 467 6.09 16.06 -18.66
CA TYR A 467 5.44 14.76 -18.53
C TYR A 467 4.24 14.82 -17.59
N ILE A 468 4.38 15.50 -16.45
CA ILE A 468 3.25 15.73 -15.53
C ILE A 468 2.14 16.50 -16.24
N GLN A 469 2.47 17.58 -16.97
CA GLN A 469 1.49 18.37 -17.71
C GLN A 469 0.74 17.51 -18.75
N HIS A 470 1.43 16.68 -19.53
CA HIS A 470 0.80 15.76 -20.46
C HIS A 470 -0.15 14.76 -19.77
N THR A 471 0.28 14.25 -18.61
CA THR A 471 -0.49 13.31 -17.80
C THR A 471 -1.79 13.90 -17.26
N ILE A 472 -1.76 15.19 -16.88
CA ILE A 472 -2.89 15.86 -16.23
C ILE A 472 -3.77 16.66 -17.19
N GLY A 473 -3.67 16.45 -18.50
CA GLY A 473 -4.44 17.20 -19.51
C GLY A 473 -4.42 18.71 -19.27
#